data_AF-A0A2G9G895-F1
#
_entry.id   AF-A0A2G9G895-F1
#
_cell.length_a   1.000
_cell.length_b   1.000
_cell.length_c   1.000
_cell.angle_alpha   90.00
_cell.angle_beta   90.00
_cell.angle_gamma   90.00
#
_symmetry.space_group_name_H-M   'P 1'
#
loop_
_entity.id
_entity.type
_entity.pdbx_description
1 polymer ?
#
loop_
_entity_poly.entity_id
_entity_poly.type
_entity_poly.pdbx_seq_one_letter_code
_entity_poly.pdbx_strand_id
1 'polypeptide(L)'
;MLLQYTGWMDAFYSCEVEVTKLKDQKAELEDKLKSIQDSWDQETAANRGKLLSYERQIYELQKKLQQLIFEKEETYERGQSDGKKNFLRSSEYGSAIKQAQLDGAIFGFYGMSSQIERLGGFKDGFDVGELDVTKTADLKDYAPNEDSEASTVDDEFAILLQGDVADEENMRSPRGDADEKETRSEPS
;
A
#
# COMPACT_ATOMS: atom_id res chain seq x y z
N MET A 1 64.91 -12.01 84.42
CA MET A 1 64.80 -10.82 83.54
C MET A 1 65.22 -11.10 82.10
N LEU A 2 66.35 -11.75 81.83
CA LEU A 2 66.80 -12.06 80.44
C LEU A 2 65.79 -12.89 79.61
N LEU A 3 65.16 -13.91 80.21
CA LEU A 3 64.22 -14.80 79.51
C LEU A 3 62.93 -14.10 79.03
N GLN A 4 62.47 -13.08 79.77
CA GLN A 4 61.31 -12.28 79.35
C GLN A 4 61.70 -11.36 78.19
N TYR A 5 62.86 -10.69 78.29
CA TYR A 5 63.37 -9.79 77.25
C TYR A 5 63.53 -10.49 75.90
N THR A 6 64.06 -11.72 75.87
CA THR A 6 64.19 -12.50 74.63
C THR A 6 62.83 -12.84 74.03
N GLY A 7 61.84 -13.23 74.85
CA GLY A 7 60.48 -13.52 74.37
C GLY A 7 59.77 -12.30 73.76
N TRP A 8 60.00 -11.11 74.32
CA TRP A 8 59.46 -9.86 73.74
C TRP A 8 60.12 -9.50 72.41
N MET A 9 61.43 -9.71 72.27
CA MET A 9 62.14 -9.47 71.01
C MET A 9 61.68 -10.45 69.92
N ASP A 10 61.53 -11.73 70.24
CA ASP A 10 61.02 -12.72 69.28
C ASP A 10 59.59 -12.40 68.80
N ALA A 11 58.71 -12.01 69.73
CA ALA A 11 57.35 -11.57 69.38
C ALA A 11 57.36 -10.32 68.49
N PHE A 12 58.22 -9.35 68.79
CA PHE A 12 58.38 -8.14 67.98
C PHE A 12 58.83 -8.46 66.55
N TYR A 13 59.87 -9.31 66.39
CA TYR A 13 60.34 -9.73 65.07
C TYR A 13 59.29 -10.55 64.31
N SER A 14 58.55 -11.42 64.99
CA SER A 14 57.44 -12.17 64.37
C SER A 14 56.37 -11.22 63.83
N CYS A 15 55.98 -10.21 64.61
CA CYS A 15 55.03 -9.19 64.15
C CYS A 15 55.56 -8.37 62.97
N GLU A 16 56.85 -8.02 62.97
CA GLU A 16 57.45 -7.24 61.87
C GLU A 16 57.41 -8.03 60.54
N VAL A 17 57.74 -9.33 60.58
CA VAL A 17 57.66 -10.22 59.41
C VAL A 17 56.23 -10.38 58.91
N GLU A 18 55.26 -10.51 59.83
CA GLU A 18 53.84 -10.57 59.45
C GLU A 18 53.37 -9.26 58.80
N VAL A 19 53.77 -8.10 59.34
CA VAL A 19 53.44 -6.79 58.76
C VAL A 19 54.03 -6.65 57.37
N THR A 20 55.28 -7.08 57.13
CA THR A 20 55.85 -7.04 55.78
C THR A 20 55.09 -7.96 54.83
N LYS A 21 54.73 -9.18 55.27
CA LYS A 21 53.94 -10.12 54.46
C LYS A 21 52.57 -9.54 54.10
N LEU A 22 51.89 -8.90 55.05
CA LEU A 22 50.60 -8.26 54.81
C LEU A 22 50.72 -7.07 53.86
N LYS A 23 51.82 -6.30 53.92
CA LYS A 23 52.08 -5.22 52.96
C LYS A 23 52.28 -5.76 51.55
N ASP A 24 53.03 -6.85 51.39
CA ASP A 24 53.27 -7.48 50.09
C ASP A 24 51.95 -8.03 49.52
N GLN A 25 51.15 -8.71 50.34
CA GLN A 25 49.82 -9.20 49.94
C GLN A 25 48.88 -8.07 49.56
N LYS A 26 48.92 -6.95 50.30
CA LYS A 26 48.13 -5.77 49.97
C LYS A 26 48.52 -5.19 48.61
N ALA A 27 49.82 -5.05 48.35
CA ALA A 27 50.31 -4.56 47.06
C ALA A 27 49.91 -5.49 45.92
N GLU A 28 50.02 -6.81 46.10
CA GLU A 28 49.59 -7.80 45.10
C GLU A 28 48.07 -7.70 44.81
N LEU A 29 47.25 -7.49 45.84
CA LEU A 29 45.81 -7.32 45.66
C LEU A 29 45.46 -5.99 44.98
N GLU A 30 46.17 -4.90 45.30
CA GLU A 30 46.01 -3.61 44.62
C GLU A 30 46.35 -3.71 43.14
N ASP A 31 47.44 -4.41 42.79
CA ASP A 31 47.83 -4.64 41.39
C ASP A 31 46.81 -5.52 40.65
N LYS A 32 46.29 -6.58 41.30
CA LYS A 32 45.23 -7.42 40.74
C LYS A 32 43.95 -6.63 40.50
N LEU A 33 43.54 -5.80 41.46
CA LEU A 33 42.35 -4.97 41.33
C LEU A 33 42.49 -3.99 40.16
N LYS A 34 43.66 -3.35 40.04
CA LYS A 34 43.95 -2.45 38.93
C LYS A 34 43.92 -3.15 37.58
N SER A 35 44.54 -4.33 37.48
CA SER A 35 44.52 -5.14 36.26
C SER A 35 43.10 -5.53 35.83
N ILE A 36 42.25 -5.93 36.79
CA ILE A 36 40.84 -6.24 36.52
C ILE A 36 40.10 -4.99 36.03
N GLN A 37 40.33 -3.85 36.68
CA GLN A 37 39.68 -2.60 36.31
C GLN A 37 40.07 -2.16 34.90
N ASP A 38 41.37 -2.17 34.57
CA ASP A 38 41.88 -1.82 33.25
C ASP A 38 41.30 -2.76 32.18
N SER A 39 41.23 -4.07 32.46
CA SER A 39 40.63 -5.07 31.56
C SER A 39 39.14 -4.80 31.34
N TRP A 40 38.39 -4.48 32.41
CA TRP A 40 36.96 -4.20 32.31
C TRP A 40 36.68 -2.90 31.55
N ASP A 41 37.47 -1.86 31.77
CA ASP A 41 37.37 -0.60 31.05
C ASP A 41 37.67 -0.79 29.55
N GLN A 42 38.70 -1.58 29.22
CA GLN A 42 39.04 -1.91 27.85
C GLN A 42 37.90 -2.69 27.15
N GLU A 43 37.34 -3.71 27.80
CA GLU A 43 36.23 -4.48 27.26
C GLU A 43 34.98 -3.61 27.08
N THR A 44 34.69 -2.76 28.05
CA THR A 44 33.56 -1.82 28.00
C THR A 44 33.71 -0.84 26.84
N ALA A 45 34.91 -0.29 26.62
CA ALA A 45 35.20 0.59 25.50
C ALA A 45 35.05 -0.13 24.15
N ALA A 46 35.57 -1.36 24.04
CA ALA A 46 35.46 -2.17 22.84
C ALA A 46 33.99 -2.51 22.50
N ASN A 47 33.20 -2.88 23.51
CA ASN A 47 31.79 -3.20 23.34
C ASN A 47 30.95 -1.97 22.97
N ARG A 48 31.22 -0.80 23.57
CA ARG A 48 30.61 0.47 23.14
C ARG A 48 30.91 0.79 21.67
N GLY A 49 32.16 0.58 21.22
CA GLY A 49 32.53 0.76 19.82
C GLY A 49 31.75 -0.17 18.88
N LYS A 50 31.60 -1.45 19.24
CA LYS A 50 30.79 -2.41 18.46
C LYS A 50 29.31 -2.00 18.42
N LEU A 51 28.75 -1.57 19.55
CA LEU A 51 27.35 -1.13 19.64
C LEU A 51 27.08 0.04 18.68
N LEU A 52 27.91 1.07 18.70
CA LEU A 52 27.80 2.22 17.79
C LEU A 52 27.92 1.80 16.31
N SER A 53 28.76 0.81 16.01
CA SER A 53 28.86 0.26 14.66
C SER A 53 27.57 -0.44 14.23
N TYR A 54 26.95 -1.23 15.11
CA TYR A 54 25.68 -1.89 14.82
C TYR A 54 24.54 -0.89 14.65
N GLU A 55 24.46 0.13 15.51
CA GLU A 55 23.47 1.21 15.38
C GLU A 55 23.57 1.90 14.01
N ARG A 56 24.80 2.19 13.56
CA ARG A 56 25.03 2.76 12.23
C ARG A 56 24.56 1.82 11.11
N GLN A 57 24.87 0.53 11.22
CA GLN A 57 24.43 -0.46 10.23
C GLN A 57 22.89 -0.57 10.17
N ILE A 58 22.23 -0.56 11.32
CA ILE A 58 20.77 -0.59 11.42
C ILE A 58 20.18 0.64 10.72
N TYR A 59 20.71 1.83 11.01
CA TYR A 59 20.25 3.07 10.36
C TYR A 59 20.38 3.02 8.83
N GLU A 60 21.52 2.57 8.32
CA GLU A 60 21.74 2.43 6.87
C GLU A 60 20.79 1.39 6.24
N LEU A 61 20.53 0.28 6.92
CA LEU A 61 19.59 -0.74 6.46
C LEU A 61 18.16 -0.21 6.46
N GLN A 62 17.74 0.56 7.47
CA GLN A 62 16.42 1.19 7.51
C GLN A 62 16.23 2.17 6.35
N LYS A 63 17.26 2.97 6.05
CA LYS A 63 17.23 3.88 4.89
C LYS A 63 17.08 3.11 3.58
N LYS A 64 17.85 2.04 3.38
CA LYS A 64 17.74 1.18 2.19
C LYS A 64 16.37 0.51 2.08
N LEU A 65 15.81 0.06 3.20
CA LEU A 65 14.48 -0.54 3.22
C LEU A 65 13.42 0.47 2.77
N GLN A 66 13.46 1.70 3.27
CA GLN A 66 12.53 2.76 2.85
C GLN A 66 12.66 3.07 1.36
N GLN A 67 13.89 3.17 0.85
CA GLN A 67 14.14 3.36 -0.58
C GLN A 67 13.56 2.21 -1.40
N LEU A 68 13.79 0.96 -0.99
CA LEU A 68 13.30 -0.21 -1.71
C LEU A 68 11.77 -0.32 -1.69
N ILE A 69 11.12 0.05 -0.59
CA ILE A 69 9.66 0.15 -0.51
C ILE A 69 9.14 1.17 -1.53
N PHE A 70 9.77 2.35 -1.61
CA PHE A 70 9.40 3.38 -2.57
C PHE A 70 9.58 2.90 -4.02
N GLU A 71 10.74 2.34 -4.35
CA GLU A 71 11.04 1.82 -5.70
C GLU A 71 10.08 0.68 -6.10
N LYS A 72 9.72 -0.20 -5.15
CA LYS A 72 8.74 -1.25 -5.37
C LYS A 72 7.36 -0.67 -5.70
N GLU A 73 6.91 0.34 -4.96
CA GLU A 73 5.62 0.96 -5.23
C GLU A 73 5.61 1.66 -6.59
N GLU A 74 6.66 2.43 -6.90
CA GLU A 74 6.78 3.12 -8.18
C GLU A 74 6.76 2.14 -9.37
N THR A 75 7.51 1.03 -9.25
CA THR A 75 7.55 0.00 -10.30
C THR A 75 6.23 -0.75 -10.44
N TYR A 76 5.51 -0.98 -9.34
CA TYR A 76 4.18 -1.59 -9.35
C TYR A 76 3.15 -0.68 -10.05
N GLU A 77 3.09 0.60 -9.69
CA GLU A 77 2.19 1.59 -10.32
C GLU A 77 2.47 1.74 -11.81
N ARG A 78 3.75 1.81 -12.19
CA ARG A 78 4.18 1.86 -13.59
C ARG A 78 3.76 0.60 -14.34
N GLY A 79 4.01 -0.58 -13.78
CA GLY A 79 3.64 -1.87 -14.35
C GLY A 79 2.12 -2.01 -14.54
N GLN A 80 1.31 -1.54 -13.59
CA GLN A 80 -0.15 -1.54 -13.72
C GLN A 80 -0.61 -0.60 -14.84
N SER A 81 -0.05 0.60 -14.90
CA SER A 81 -0.36 1.59 -15.93
C SER A 81 -0.01 1.10 -17.33
N ASP A 82 1.18 0.50 -17.48
CA ASP A 82 1.65 -0.02 -18.76
C ASP A 82 0.91 -1.30 -19.15
N GLY A 83 0.62 -2.20 -18.21
CA GLY A 83 -0.20 -3.38 -18.43
C GLY A 83 -1.60 -3.02 -18.93
N LYS A 84 -2.26 -2.05 -18.30
CA LYS A 84 -3.57 -1.54 -18.75
C LYS A 84 -3.50 -0.94 -20.15
N LYS A 85 -2.50 -0.10 -20.43
CA LYS A 85 -2.31 0.51 -21.77
C LYS A 85 -2.06 -0.56 -22.83
N ASN A 86 -1.23 -1.56 -22.53
CA ASN A 86 -0.91 -2.64 -23.46
C ASN A 86 -2.12 -3.54 -23.72
N PHE A 87 -2.91 -3.85 -22.69
CA PHE A 87 -4.17 -4.59 -22.85
C PHE A 87 -5.17 -3.83 -23.72
N LEU A 88 -5.40 -2.53 -23.49
CA LEU A 88 -6.30 -1.73 -24.31
C LEU A 88 -5.84 -1.60 -25.77
N ARG A 89 -4.54 -1.73 -26.04
CA ARG A 89 -3.97 -1.75 -27.38
C ARG A 89 -3.91 -3.16 -27.99
N SER A 90 -4.24 -4.21 -27.24
CA SER A 90 -4.14 -5.57 -27.73
C SER A 90 -5.25 -5.86 -28.74
N SER A 91 -4.93 -6.71 -29.72
CA SER A 91 -5.92 -7.19 -30.70
C SER A 91 -7.03 -8.00 -30.06
N GLU A 92 -6.75 -8.63 -28.91
CA GLU A 92 -7.72 -9.39 -28.13
C GLU A 92 -8.80 -8.49 -27.56
N TYR A 93 -8.41 -7.35 -26.96
CA TYR A 93 -9.35 -6.35 -26.46
C TYR A 93 -10.20 -5.77 -27.60
N GLY A 94 -9.57 -5.40 -28.71
CA GLY A 94 -10.29 -4.89 -29.89
C GLY A 94 -11.28 -5.92 -30.47
N SER A 95 -10.91 -7.19 -30.51
CA SER A 95 -11.79 -8.28 -30.96
C SER A 95 -12.94 -8.52 -30.01
N ALA A 96 -12.69 -8.49 -28.69
CA ALA A 96 -13.73 -8.68 -27.67
C ALA A 96 -14.79 -7.57 -27.72
N ILE A 97 -14.39 -6.31 -27.91
CA ILE A 97 -15.33 -5.18 -28.05
C ILE A 97 -16.19 -5.34 -29.31
N LYS A 98 -15.58 -5.68 -30.45
CA LYS A 98 -16.32 -5.91 -31.71
C LYS A 98 -17.32 -7.06 -31.56
N GLN A 99 -16.92 -8.15 -30.92
CA GLN A 99 -17.80 -9.27 -30.67
C GLN A 99 -18.98 -8.87 -29.77
N ALA A 100 -18.72 -8.16 -28.67
CA ALA A 100 -19.79 -7.71 -27.78
C ALA A 100 -20.79 -6.75 -28.45
N GLN A 101 -20.30 -5.88 -29.36
CA GLN A 101 -21.17 -5.03 -30.18
C GLN A 101 -22.05 -5.84 -31.13
N LEU A 102 -21.47 -6.83 -31.80
CA LEU A 102 -22.21 -7.74 -32.68
C LEU A 102 -23.26 -8.54 -31.90
N ASP A 103 -22.86 -9.14 -30.77
CA ASP A 103 -23.78 -9.90 -29.92
C ASP A 103 -24.92 -9.03 -29.40
N GLY A 104 -24.64 -7.78 -29.01
CA GLY A 104 -25.65 -6.80 -28.62
C GLY A 104 -26.61 -6.44 -29.76
N ALA A 105 -26.08 -6.20 -30.97
CA ALA A 105 -26.89 -5.92 -32.15
C ALA A 105 -27.79 -7.12 -32.52
N ILE A 106 -27.25 -8.34 -32.45
CA ILE A 106 -27.99 -9.58 -32.68
C ILE A 106 -29.12 -9.72 -31.64
N PHE A 107 -28.82 -9.48 -30.36
CA PHE A 107 -29.84 -9.57 -29.30
C PHE A 107 -30.94 -8.52 -29.46
N GLY A 108 -30.56 -7.28 -29.84
CA GLY A 108 -31.50 -6.21 -30.16
C GLY A 108 -32.39 -6.55 -31.35
N PHE A 109 -31.81 -7.12 -32.41
CA PHE A 109 -32.56 -7.59 -33.58
C PHE A 109 -33.60 -8.65 -33.18
N TYR A 110 -33.20 -9.69 -32.47
CA TYR A 110 -34.15 -10.72 -32.01
C TYR A 110 -35.23 -10.18 -31.06
N GLY A 111 -34.89 -9.21 -30.22
CA GLY A 111 -35.85 -8.50 -29.37
C GLY A 111 -36.89 -7.73 -30.20
N MET A 112 -36.45 -7.00 -31.22
CA MET A 112 -37.34 -6.30 -32.17
C MET A 112 -38.19 -7.28 -32.99
N SER A 113 -37.60 -8.34 -33.53
CA SER A 113 -38.34 -9.36 -34.29
C SER A 113 -39.45 -9.99 -33.45
N SER A 114 -39.17 -10.27 -32.17
CA SER A 114 -40.16 -10.81 -31.24
C SER A 114 -41.29 -9.82 -30.92
N GLN A 115 -41.01 -8.51 -30.88
CA GLN A 115 -42.04 -7.49 -30.70
C GLN A 115 -42.92 -7.33 -31.95
N ILE A 116 -42.32 -7.35 -33.14
CA ILE A 116 -43.05 -7.28 -34.41
C ILE A 116 -43.98 -8.48 -34.55
N GLU A 117 -43.51 -9.68 -34.21
CA GLU A 117 -44.35 -10.88 -34.21
C GLU A 117 -45.53 -10.77 -33.23
N ARG A 118 -45.31 -10.22 -32.04
CA ARG A 118 -46.38 -9.94 -31.06
C ARG A 118 -47.38 -8.88 -31.52
N LEU A 119 -46.98 -7.96 -32.40
CA LEU A 119 -47.83 -6.90 -32.95
C LEU A 119 -48.58 -7.33 -34.23
N GLY A 120 -48.47 -8.60 -34.63
CA GLY A 120 -49.18 -9.14 -35.80
C GLY A 120 -48.30 -9.32 -37.05
N GLY A 121 -46.97 -9.21 -36.91
CA GLY A 121 -46.02 -9.36 -38.00
C GLY A 121 -45.87 -8.10 -38.87
N PHE A 122 -45.04 -8.20 -39.90
CA PHE A 122 -44.95 -7.15 -40.91
C PHE A 122 -46.20 -7.16 -41.80
N LYS A 123 -46.61 -5.98 -42.30
CA LYS A 123 -47.74 -5.84 -43.21
C LYS A 123 -47.51 -6.70 -44.47
N ASP A 124 -48.57 -7.33 -44.95
CA ASP A 124 -48.53 -8.19 -46.14
C ASP A 124 -47.90 -7.44 -47.33
N GLY A 125 -46.79 -7.97 -47.87
CA GLY A 125 -45.98 -7.33 -48.92
C GLY A 125 -44.65 -6.69 -48.48
N PHE A 126 -44.30 -6.74 -47.18
CA PHE A 126 -42.97 -6.31 -46.72
C PHE A 126 -41.90 -7.37 -47.01
N ASP A 127 -40.95 -7.08 -47.90
CA ASP A 127 -39.84 -7.99 -48.24
C ASP A 127 -38.65 -7.77 -47.31
N VAL A 128 -38.36 -8.78 -46.48
CA VAL A 128 -37.19 -8.78 -45.58
C VAL A 128 -35.87 -8.80 -46.37
N GLY A 129 -35.89 -9.22 -47.64
CA GLY A 129 -34.75 -9.18 -48.55
C GLY A 129 -34.33 -7.78 -49.00
N GLU A 130 -35.18 -6.76 -48.82
CA GLU A 130 -34.85 -5.35 -49.09
C GLU A 130 -34.08 -4.69 -47.94
N LEU A 131 -33.98 -5.36 -46.79
CA LEU A 131 -33.22 -4.87 -45.64
C LEU A 131 -31.72 -5.05 -45.89
N ASP A 132 -31.11 -4.05 -46.52
CA ASP A 132 -29.67 -4.02 -46.80
C ASP A 132 -28.88 -3.87 -45.48
N VAL A 133 -28.41 -5.01 -44.96
CA VAL A 133 -27.65 -5.12 -43.71
C VAL A 133 -26.28 -4.40 -43.79
N THR A 134 -25.88 -3.92 -44.98
CA THR A 134 -24.64 -3.14 -45.16
C THR A 134 -24.84 -1.63 -45.07
N LYS A 135 -26.08 -1.13 -45.15
CA LYS A 135 -26.43 0.27 -44.90
C LYS A 135 -26.47 0.54 -43.41
N THR A 136 -25.29 0.68 -42.84
CA THR A 136 -25.12 1.08 -41.45
C THR A 136 -25.30 2.61 -41.33
N ALA A 137 -26.38 3.00 -40.66
CA ALA A 137 -26.43 4.20 -39.83
C ALA A 137 -26.44 5.60 -40.51
N ASP A 138 -27.07 5.77 -41.67
CA ASP A 138 -27.47 7.12 -42.13
C ASP A 138 -29.00 7.22 -42.28
N LEU A 139 -29.64 8.07 -41.47
CA LEU A 139 -31.11 8.25 -41.47
C LEU A 139 -31.64 8.77 -42.81
N LYS A 140 -30.76 9.31 -43.66
CA LYS A 140 -31.09 9.84 -44.99
C LYS A 140 -31.48 8.75 -45.99
N ASP A 141 -31.07 7.51 -45.77
CA ASP A 141 -31.39 6.39 -46.65
C ASP A 141 -32.86 5.93 -46.55
N TYR A 142 -33.60 6.43 -45.56
CA TYR A 142 -34.99 6.08 -45.26
C TYR A 142 -35.95 7.28 -45.33
N ALA A 143 -35.54 8.40 -45.96
CA ALA A 143 -36.43 9.53 -46.14
C ALA A 143 -37.65 9.11 -46.99
N PRO A 144 -38.90 9.32 -46.52
CA PRO A 144 -40.07 8.94 -47.29
C PRO A 144 -40.15 9.80 -48.56
N ASN A 145 -40.51 9.18 -49.68
CA ASN A 145 -40.91 9.94 -50.87
C ASN A 145 -42.10 10.84 -50.49
N GLU A 146 -41.95 12.12 -50.78
CA GLU A 146 -42.98 13.15 -50.60
C GLU A 146 -44.22 12.79 -51.41
N ASP A 147 -45.16 12.05 -50.81
CA ASP A 147 -46.58 11.95 -51.21
C ASP A 147 -47.34 11.14 -50.13
N SER A 148 -47.41 11.68 -48.91
CA SER A 148 -48.43 11.29 -47.95
C SER A 148 -48.68 12.47 -47.01
N GLU A 149 -49.90 12.98 -47.09
CA GLU A 149 -50.42 14.11 -46.34
C GLU A 149 -50.18 13.98 -44.83
N ALA A 150 -49.92 15.13 -44.22
CA ALA A 150 -49.66 15.31 -42.80
C ALA A 150 -50.76 14.70 -41.91
N SER A 151 -50.36 13.84 -40.98
CA SER A 151 -51.14 13.50 -39.79
C SER A 151 -50.32 13.91 -38.57
N THR A 152 -50.77 14.98 -37.92
CA THR A 152 -50.20 15.61 -36.73
C THR A 152 -50.33 14.70 -35.51
N VAL A 153 -49.21 14.21 -34.99
CA VAL A 153 -49.05 13.86 -33.57
C VAL A 153 -47.60 14.16 -33.18
N ASP A 154 -47.28 15.44 -33.06
CA ASP A 154 -46.27 15.87 -32.09
C ASP A 154 -46.87 15.66 -30.68
N ASP A 155 -46.04 15.25 -29.72
CA ASP A 155 -46.25 15.22 -28.25
C ASP A 155 -46.17 13.86 -27.52
N GLU A 156 -45.18 13.00 -27.81
CA GLU A 156 -44.87 11.90 -26.87
C GLU A 156 -43.39 11.58 -26.58
N PHE A 157 -42.43 12.20 -27.28
CA PHE A 157 -40.99 11.98 -27.00
C PHE A 157 -40.24 13.19 -26.42
N ALA A 158 -40.89 14.34 -26.24
CA ALA A 158 -40.26 15.52 -25.64
C ALA A 158 -40.11 15.46 -24.10
N ILE A 159 -40.58 14.38 -23.45
CA ILE A 159 -40.65 14.27 -21.97
C ILE A 159 -39.43 13.54 -21.35
N LEU A 160 -38.46 13.05 -22.13
CA LEU A 160 -37.31 12.30 -21.58
C LEU A 160 -35.97 13.06 -21.52
N LEU A 161 -35.96 14.37 -21.76
CA LEU A 161 -34.73 15.20 -21.68
C LEU A 161 -34.81 16.38 -20.68
N GLN A 162 -35.85 16.47 -19.86
CA GLN A 162 -35.97 17.50 -18.81
C GLN A 162 -36.48 16.90 -17.48
N GLY A 163 -35.55 16.67 -16.55
CA GLY A 163 -35.76 16.11 -15.20
C GLY A 163 -34.97 14.81 -15.05
N ASP A 164 -33.75 14.78 -14.51
CA ASP A 164 -33.37 15.34 -13.21
C ASP A 164 -31.97 15.99 -13.25
N VAL A 165 -31.95 17.31 -13.05
CA VAL A 165 -30.83 18.02 -12.41
C VAL A 165 -31.38 18.56 -11.09
N ALA A 166 -31.27 17.74 -10.04
CA ALA A 166 -31.36 18.06 -8.61
C ALA A 166 -31.23 16.68 -7.91
N ASP A 167 -30.16 16.30 -7.22
CA ASP A 167 -29.38 17.01 -6.24
C ASP A 167 -27.92 16.51 -6.25
N GLU A 168 -26.97 17.36 -6.66
CA GLU A 168 -25.54 17.23 -6.31
C GLU A 168 -25.12 18.40 -5.39
N GLU A 169 -25.91 18.64 -4.33
CA GLU A 169 -25.33 19.09 -3.07
C GLU A 169 -25.60 17.99 -2.06
N ASN A 170 -24.55 17.57 -1.33
CA ASN A 170 -24.58 16.64 -0.20
C ASN A 170 -24.17 15.17 -0.46
N MET A 171 -22.95 14.95 -0.94
CA MET A 171 -22.15 13.76 -0.58
C MET A 171 -20.74 14.15 -0.13
N ARG A 172 -20.65 15.14 0.77
CA ARG A 172 -19.45 15.32 1.61
C ARG A 172 -19.63 14.47 2.86
N SER A 173 -19.42 13.17 2.72
CA SER A 173 -19.40 12.29 3.89
C SER A 173 -18.14 12.61 4.71
N PRO A 174 -18.25 12.86 6.02
CA PRO A 174 -17.12 13.26 6.85
C PRO A 174 -16.19 12.04 7.00
N ARG A 175 -14.95 12.14 6.51
CA ARG A 175 -13.89 11.32 7.08
C ARG A 175 -13.69 11.82 8.50
N GLY A 176 -14.11 11.00 9.45
CA GLY A 176 -13.93 11.23 10.87
C GLY A 176 -12.47 11.53 11.16
N ASP A 177 -12.24 12.74 11.64
CA ASP A 177 -11.04 13.07 12.38
C ASP A 177 -11.01 12.18 13.62
N ALA A 178 -9.97 11.36 13.70
CA ALA A 178 -9.57 10.68 14.90
C ALA A 178 -9.12 11.74 15.91
N ASP A 179 -10.02 12.09 16.84
CA ASP A 179 -9.72 12.93 18.00
C ASP A 179 -9.73 12.03 19.25
N GLU A 180 -8.80 11.08 19.32
CA GLU A 180 -8.45 10.40 20.57
C GLU A 180 -7.40 11.26 21.30
N LYS A 181 -7.88 12.29 21.98
CA LYS A 181 -7.15 12.91 23.10
C LYS A 181 -7.26 11.98 24.31
N GLU A 182 -6.35 11.02 24.40
CA GLU A 182 -6.11 10.30 25.65
C GLU A 182 -5.23 11.18 26.56
N THR A 183 -5.86 12.09 27.31
CA THR A 183 -5.21 12.76 28.44
C THR A 183 -5.13 11.77 29.61
N ARG A 184 -4.05 10.99 29.67
CA ARG A 184 -3.69 10.24 30.87
C ARG A 184 -2.84 11.12 31.77
N SER A 185 -3.51 11.82 32.69
CA SER A 185 -2.87 12.42 33.86
C SER A 185 -2.41 11.29 34.79
N GLU A 186 -1.11 11.20 35.04
CA GLU A 186 -0.56 10.40 36.14
C GLU A 186 -0.89 11.09 37.48
N PRO A 187 -1.26 10.33 38.53
CA PRO A 187 -1.35 10.86 39.88
C PRO A 187 0.06 10.96 40.50
N SER A 188 0.31 12.08 41.19
CA SER A 188 1.41 12.22 42.16
C SER A 188 1.17 11.36 43.41
#